data_AF-A0A501PSG1-F1
#
_entry.id   AF-A0A501PSG1-F1
#
_cell.length_a   1.000
_cell.length_b   1.000
_cell.length_c   1.000
_cell.angle_alpha   90.00
_cell.angle_beta   90.00
_cell.angle_gamma   90.00
#
_symmetry.space_group_name_H-M   'P 1'
#
loop_
_entity.id
_entity.type
_entity.pdbx_description
1 polymer ?
#
loop_
_entity_poly.entity_id
_entity_poly.type
_entity_poly.pdbx_seq_one_letter_code
_entity_poly.pdbx_strand_id
1 'polypeptide(L)'
;MLDFLGEAIGKVFGIVDKSVPDKDQAAKLKADLQATIWEYHSKLLEAAKATIVAEAQGESLLQRIWRPITMLTFTALIVAKWLGVTAPGISEEIEIQLLEIIKIGLGGYIVGRSVEKGVKAWKGHTDNGT
;
A
#
# COMPACT_ATOMS: atom_id res chain seq x y z
N MET A 1 16.44 -2.41 -18.32
CA MET A 1 16.47 -0.95 -18.64
C MET A 1 17.59 -0.24 -17.87
N LEU A 2 17.78 -0.55 -16.58
CA LEU A 2 18.90 -0.03 -15.76
C LEU A 2 20.29 -0.47 -16.28
N ASP A 3 20.43 -1.69 -16.80
CA ASP A 3 21.71 -2.20 -17.33
C ASP A 3 22.20 -1.43 -18.57
N PHE A 4 21.27 -0.99 -19.42
CA PHE A 4 21.57 -0.23 -20.63
C PHE A 4 22.10 1.17 -20.31
N LEU A 5 21.57 1.80 -19.24
CA LEU A 5 22.06 3.08 -18.73
C LEU A 5 23.47 2.93 -18.14
N GLY A 6 23.72 1.87 -17.37
CA GLY A 6 25.04 1.58 -16.81
C GLY A 6 26.12 1.38 -17.89
N GLU A 7 25.80 0.65 -18.95
CA GLU A 7 26.73 0.41 -20.07
C GLU A 7 27.00 1.68 -20.89
N ALA A 8 25.98 2.50 -21.13
CA ALA A 8 26.12 3.78 -21.83
C ALA A 8 26.95 4.78 -21.03
N ILE A 9 26.74 4.84 -19.70
CA ILE A 9 27.53 5.66 -18.79
C ILE A 9 28.99 5.21 -18.81
N GLY A 10 29.26 3.90 -18.72
CA GLY A 10 30.63 3.38 -18.78
C GLY A 10 31.37 3.76 -20.08
N LYS A 11 30.67 3.72 -21.22
CA LYS A 11 31.24 4.13 -22.53
C LYS A 11 31.52 5.63 -22.59
N VAL A 12 30.65 6.48 -22.06
CA VAL A 12 30.87 7.94 -22.00
C VAL A 12 32.05 8.27 -21.09
N PHE A 13 32.15 7.63 -19.93
CA PHE A 13 33.28 7.81 -19.00
C PHE A 13 34.62 7.38 -19.64
N GLY A 14 34.63 6.30 -20.42
CA GLY A 14 35.82 5.84 -21.14
C GLY A 14 36.25 6.77 -22.29
N ILE A 15 35.31 7.46 -22.94
CA ILE A 15 35.60 8.46 -23.98
C ILE A 15 36.17 9.75 -23.37
N VAL A 16 35.66 10.17 -22.20
CA VAL A 16 36.17 11.33 -21.46
C VAL A 16 37.62 11.10 -21.01
N ASP A 17 37.95 9.91 -20.47
CA ASP A 17 39.34 9.58 -20.08
C ASP A 17 40.31 9.54 -21.26
N LYS A 18 39.84 9.19 -22.46
CA LYS A 18 40.66 9.10 -23.66
C LYS A 18 40.85 10.44 -24.38
N SER A 19 39.97 11.42 -24.14
CA SER A 19 39.90 12.67 -24.90
C SER A 19 40.33 13.90 -24.09
N VAL A 20 40.43 13.79 -22.76
CA VAL A 20 40.82 14.90 -21.86
C VAL A 20 42.22 14.62 -21.29
N PRO A 21 43.27 15.39 -21.71
CA PRO A 21 44.64 15.22 -21.22
C PRO A 21 44.83 15.58 -19.74
N ASP A 22 43.91 16.38 -19.20
CA ASP A 22 44.01 16.98 -17.87
C ASP A 22 43.08 16.24 -16.86
N LYS A 23 43.69 15.49 -15.95
CA LYS A 23 42.99 14.58 -15.01
C LYS A 23 41.99 15.31 -14.11
N ASP A 24 42.24 16.58 -13.80
CA ASP A 24 41.36 17.39 -12.95
C ASP A 24 40.08 17.82 -13.68
N GLN A 25 40.16 18.08 -14.99
CA GLN A 25 38.97 18.39 -15.79
C GLN A 25 38.13 17.13 -16.06
N ALA A 26 38.76 15.98 -16.27
CA ALA A 26 38.08 14.70 -16.39
C ALA A 26 37.35 14.32 -15.08
N ALA A 27 37.98 14.52 -13.93
CA ALA A 27 37.36 14.28 -12.63
C ALA A 27 36.14 15.19 -12.40
N LYS A 28 36.22 16.46 -12.81
CA LYS A 28 35.12 17.42 -12.70
C LYS A 28 33.95 17.06 -13.62
N LEU A 29 34.21 16.68 -14.87
CA LEU A 29 33.18 16.21 -15.81
C LEU A 29 32.48 14.94 -15.31
N LYS A 30 33.24 14.01 -14.71
CA LYS A 30 32.71 12.79 -14.11
C LYS A 30 31.82 13.09 -12.91
N ALA A 31 32.21 14.04 -12.06
CA ALA A 31 31.41 14.49 -10.93
C ALA A 31 30.10 15.15 -11.38
N ASP A 32 30.15 16.01 -12.39
CA ASP A 32 28.96 16.69 -12.96
C ASP A 32 28.01 15.69 -13.64
N LEU A 33 28.55 14.71 -14.39
CA LEU A 33 27.74 13.62 -14.96
C LEU A 33 27.09 12.79 -13.85
N GLN A 34 27.84 12.45 -12.81
CA GLN A 34 27.34 11.64 -11.70
C GLN A 34 26.24 12.39 -10.94
N ALA A 35 26.42 13.69 -10.67
CA ALA A 35 25.39 14.53 -10.06
C ALA A 35 24.11 14.60 -10.91
N THR A 36 24.27 14.77 -12.24
CA THR A 36 23.15 14.78 -13.18
C THR A 36 22.41 13.44 -13.19
N ILE A 37 23.13 12.31 -13.21
CA ILE A 37 22.53 10.96 -13.16
C ILE A 37 21.77 10.75 -11.85
N TRP A 38 22.31 11.21 -10.72
CA TRP A 38 21.62 11.14 -9.43
C TRP A 38 20.34 11.97 -9.40
N GLU A 39 20.35 13.15 -10.03
CA GLU A 39 19.15 14.00 -10.14
C GLU A 39 18.08 13.38 -11.04
N TYR A 40 18.46 12.75 -12.15
CA TYR A 40 17.51 12.02 -12.99
C TYR A 40 16.96 10.78 -12.28
N HIS A 41 17.81 10.08 -11.53
CA HIS A 41 17.40 8.91 -10.75
C HIS A 41 16.41 9.28 -9.64
N SER A 42 16.67 10.38 -8.92
CA SER A 42 15.77 10.88 -7.88
C SER A 42 14.42 11.33 -8.45
N LYS A 43 14.41 12.02 -9.60
CA LYS A 43 13.16 12.39 -10.32
C LYS A 43 12.37 11.16 -10.78
N LEU A 44 13.04 10.13 -11.30
CA LEU A 44 12.38 8.88 -11.68
C LEU A 44 11.77 8.16 -10.47
N LEU A 45 12.49 8.13 -9.35
CA LEU A 45 12.03 7.54 -8.09
C LEU A 45 10.83 8.30 -7.53
N GLU A 46 10.86 9.63 -7.52
CA GLU A 46 9.73 10.44 -7.06
C GLU A 46 8.51 10.30 -7.98
N ALA A 47 8.70 10.19 -9.29
CA ALA A 47 7.60 9.94 -10.23
C ALA A 47 6.97 8.54 -10.02
N ALA A 48 7.80 7.50 -9.85
CA ALA A 48 7.32 6.15 -9.57
C ALA A 48 6.59 6.08 -8.22
N LYS A 49 7.15 6.73 -7.20
CA LYS A 49 6.55 6.87 -5.88
C LYS A 49 5.21 7.62 -5.95
N ALA A 50 5.11 8.68 -6.75
CA ALA A 50 3.85 9.41 -6.92
C ALA A 50 2.75 8.53 -7.52
N THR A 51 3.07 7.69 -8.50
CA THR A 51 2.12 6.72 -9.07
C THR A 51 1.71 5.65 -8.05
N ILE A 52 2.68 5.06 -7.34
CA ILE A 52 2.41 4.05 -6.29
C ILE A 52 1.56 4.65 -5.16
N VAL A 53 1.84 5.89 -4.76
CA VAL A 53 1.06 6.61 -3.74
C VAL A 53 -0.35 6.92 -4.25
N ALA A 54 -0.51 7.30 -5.51
CA ALA A 54 -1.82 7.53 -6.11
C ALA A 54 -2.67 6.24 -6.20
N GLU A 55 -2.06 5.11 -6.58
CA GLU A 55 -2.72 3.79 -6.60
C GLU A 55 -3.08 3.32 -5.18
N ALA A 56 -2.14 3.44 -4.23
CA ALA A 56 -2.37 3.07 -2.84
C ALA A 56 -3.42 3.96 -2.14
N GLN A 57 -3.57 5.22 -2.55
CA GLN A 57 -4.62 6.11 -2.06
C GLN A 57 -5.99 5.79 -2.68
N GLY A 58 -6.03 5.39 -3.96
CA GLY A 58 -7.26 5.08 -4.69
C GLY A 58 -7.96 3.79 -4.24
N GLU A 59 -7.20 2.74 -3.93
CA GLU A 59 -7.76 1.44 -3.52
C GLU A 59 -8.33 1.46 -2.08
N SER A 60 -7.87 2.39 -1.25
CA SER A 60 -8.13 2.40 0.19
C SER A 60 -9.54 2.88 0.56
N LEU A 61 -10.20 3.73 -0.23
CA LEU A 61 -11.46 4.34 0.21
C LEU A 61 -12.61 3.31 0.30
N LEU A 62 -12.84 2.54 -0.76
CA LEU A 62 -13.85 1.48 -0.75
C LEU A 62 -13.47 0.37 0.25
N GLN A 63 -12.20 -0.03 0.30
CA GLN A 63 -11.67 -1.00 1.28
C GLN A 63 -11.69 -0.51 2.74
N ARG A 64 -11.81 0.79 2.98
CA ARG A 64 -11.88 1.38 4.33
C ARG A 64 -13.31 1.58 4.79
N ILE A 65 -14.23 1.89 3.88
CA ILE A 65 -15.63 2.22 4.20
C ILE A 65 -16.52 0.97 4.24
N TRP A 66 -16.25 -0.09 3.45
CA TRP A 66 -17.07 -1.31 3.50
C TRP A 66 -17.14 -1.93 4.90
N ARG A 67 -16.06 -1.76 5.69
CA ARG A 67 -15.93 -2.22 7.08
C ARG A 67 -16.96 -1.58 8.04
N PRO A 68 -17.04 -0.24 8.16
CA PRO A 68 -18.14 0.42 8.86
C PRO A 68 -19.52 0.09 8.29
N ILE A 69 -19.65 0.01 6.96
CA ILE A 69 -20.94 -0.26 6.31
C ILE A 69 -21.49 -1.62 6.73
N THR A 70 -20.69 -2.69 6.71
CA THR A 70 -21.17 -4.02 7.11
C THR A 70 -21.60 -4.07 8.58
N MET A 71 -20.87 -3.39 9.47
CA MET A 71 -21.24 -3.27 10.89
C MET A 71 -22.55 -2.50 11.07
N LEU A 72 -22.74 -1.41 10.34
CA LEU A 72 -23.98 -0.63 10.35
C LEU A 72 -25.16 -1.43 9.80
N THR A 73 -24.97 -2.20 8.74
CA THR A 73 -26.00 -3.09 8.18
C THR A 73 -26.42 -4.16 9.19
N PHE A 74 -25.47 -4.85 9.83
CA PHE A 74 -25.81 -5.86 10.84
C PHE A 74 -26.49 -5.24 12.07
N THR A 75 -26.02 -4.07 12.51
CA THR A 75 -26.66 -3.33 13.61
C THR A 75 -28.08 -2.92 13.22
N ALA A 76 -28.28 -2.42 12.00
CA ALA A 76 -29.59 -2.05 11.49
C ALA A 76 -30.54 -3.24 11.39
N LEU A 77 -30.07 -4.43 11.00
CA LEU A 77 -30.88 -5.66 11.00
C LEU A 77 -31.32 -6.08 12.41
N ILE A 78 -30.42 -5.98 13.39
CA ILE A 78 -30.74 -6.26 14.80
C ILE A 78 -31.76 -5.24 15.33
N VAL A 79 -31.55 -3.94 15.04
CA VAL A 79 -32.45 -2.87 15.47
C VAL A 79 -33.82 -2.98 14.79
N ALA A 80 -33.87 -3.28 13.48
CA ALA A 80 -35.12 -3.48 12.74
C ALA A 80 -35.97 -4.61 13.35
N LYS A 81 -35.31 -5.71 13.78
CA LYS A 81 -35.98 -6.78 14.54
C LYS A 81 -36.57 -6.30 15.86
N TRP A 82 -35.81 -5.56 16.65
CA TRP A 82 -36.30 -5.01 17.93
C TRP A 82 -37.44 -4.00 17.77
N LEU A 83 -37.49 -3.30 16.64
CA LEU A 83 -38.56 -2.36 16.30
C LEU A 83 -39.78 -3.04 15.66
N GLY A 84 -39.79 -4.38 15.53
CA GLY A 84 -40.89 -5.13 14.92
C GLY A 84 -41.00 -4.94 13.40
N VAL A 85 -39.97 -4.37 12.76
CA VAL A 85 -39.87 -4.21 11.30
C VAL A 85 -39.20 -5.47 10.73
N THR A 86 -39.81 -6.62 10.99
CA THR A 86 -39.39 -7.92 10.46
C THR A 86 -40.37 -8.39 9.40
N ALA A 87 -39.87 -9.14 8.41
CA ALA A 87 -40.72 -9.68 7.37
C ALA A 87 -41.78 -10.62 7.98
N PRO A 88 -43.07 -10.47 7.63
CA PRO A 88 -44.11 -11.36 8.13
C PRO A 88 -43.88 -12.78 7.62
N GLY A 89 -43.87 -13.77 8.52
CA GLY A 89 -43.79 -15.19 8.18
C GLY A 89 -42.41 -15.85 8.28
N ILE A 90 -41.42 -15.21 8.92
CA ILE A 90 -40.15 -15.87 9.25
C ILE A 90 -40.38 -16.85 10.41
N SER A 91 -40.03 -18.13 10.22
CA SER A 91 -40.07 -19.13 11.30
C SER A 91 -38.95 -18.87 12.30
N GLU A 92 -39.16 -19.24 13.56
CA GLU A 92 -38.19 -19.07 14.63
C GLU A 92 -36.85 -19.75 14.28
N GLU A 93 -36.85 -20.87 13.54
CA GLU A 93 -35.62 -21.52 13.10
C GLU A 93 -34.81 -20.69 12.09
N ILE A 94 -35.48 -20.05 11.14
CA ILE A 94 -34.82 -19.19 10.14
C ILE A 94 -34.22 -17.97 10.81
N GLU A 95 -34.89 -17.43 11.83
CA GLU A 95 -34.42 -16.29 12.60
C GLU A 95 -33.16 -16.63 13.42
N ILE A 96 -33.15 -17.79 14.08
CA ILE A 96 -31.98 -18.27 14.83
C ILE A 96 -30.79 -18.49 13.89
N GLN A 97 -31.01 -19.10 12.72
CA GLN A 97 -29.96 -19.30 11.72
C GLN A 97 -29.40 -17.96 11.19
N LEU A 98 -30.26 -16.97 10.93
CA LEU A 98 -29.84 -15.63 10.53
C LEU A 98 -28.96 -14.97 11.59
N LEU A 99 -29.34 -15.05 12.86
CA LEU A 99 -28.55 -14.50 13.97
C LEU A 99 -27.22 -15.24 14.16
N GLU A 100 -27.20 -16.55 13.94
CA GLU A 100 -26.00 -17.37 14.01
C GLU A 100 -24.99 -17.00 12.91
N ILE A 101 -25.47 -16.82 11.68
CA ILE A 101 -24.65 -16.35 10.55
C ILE A 101 -24.05 -14.97 10.86
N ILE A 102 -24.85 -14.04 11.40
CA ILE A 102 -24.37 -12.71 11.81
C ILE A 102 -23.29 -12.84 12.89
N LYS A 103 -23.52 -13.69 13.91
CA LYS A 103 -22.56 -13.91 15.00
C LYS A 103 -21.22 -14.45 14.48
N ILE A 104 -21.25 -15.43 13.57
CA ILE A 104 -20.05 -16.02 12.97
C ILE A 104 -19.34 -14.98 12.09
N GLY A 105 -20.06 -14.27 11.23
CA GLY A 105 -19.51 -13.24 10.36
C GLY A 105 -18.87 -12.08 11.14
N LEU A 106 -19.54 -11.62 12.20
CA LEU A 106 -19.05 -10.56 13.08
C LEU A 106 -17.83 -11.02 13.89
N GLY A 107 -17.89 -12.22 14.47
CA GLY A 107 -16.80 -12.80 15.24
C GLY A 107 -15.54 -12.99 14.39
N GLY A 108 -15.69 -13.58 13.19
CA GLY A 108 -14.58 -13.77 12.26
C GLY A 108 -13.96 -12.45 11.79
N TYR A 109 -14.79 -11.43 11.53
CA TYR A 109 -14.34 -10.12 11.11
C TYR A 109 -13.55 -9.37 12.21
N ILE A 110 -14.03 -9.41 13.47
CA ILE A 110 -13.31 -8.80 14.61
C ILE A 110 -11.98 -9.50 14.84
N VAL A 111 -11.95 -10.83 14.79
CA VAL A 111 -10.70 -11.60 14.95
C VAL A 111 -9.72 -11.28 13.83
N GLY A 112 -10.16 -11.29 12.56
CA GLY A 112 -9.31 -10.92 11.42
C GLY A 112 -8.73 -9.51 11.55
N ARG A 113 -9.50 -8.56 12.10
CA ARG A 113 -9.03 -7.21 12.40
C ARG A 113 -8.01 -7.15 13.52
N SER A 114 -8.23 -7.90 14.58
CA SER A 114 -7.30 -7.98 15.71
C SER A 114 -5.96 -8.58 15.27
N VAL A 115 -6.00 -9.61 14.41
CA VAL A 115 -4.78 -10.20 13.82
C VAL A 115 -4.07 -9.20 12.91
N GLU A 116 -4.79 -8.52 12.01
CA GLU A 116 -4.20 -7.49 11.13
C GLU A 116 -3.47 -6.39 11.92
N LYS A 117 -4.09 -5.92 13.01
CA LYS A 117 -3.48 -4.93 13.91
C LYS A 117 -2.28 -5.51 14.66
N GLY A 118 -2.39 -6.73 15.17
CA GLY A 118 -1.31 -7.41 15.88
C GLY A 118 -0.07 -7.60 15.00
N VAL A 119 -0.25 -8.02 13.74
CA VAL A 119 0.84 -8.17 12.77
C VAL A 119 1.49 -6.82 12.44
N LYS A 120 0.69 -5.76 12.27
CA LYS A 120 1.22 -4.40 12.03
C LYS A 120 2.01 -3.89 13.22
N ALA A 121 1.50 -4.08 14.45
CA ALA A 121 2.20 -3.69 15.67
C ALA A 121 3.52 -4.46 15.86
N TRP A 122 3.53 -5.77 15.55
CA TRP A 122 4.74 -6.59 15.60
C TRP A 122 5.81 -6.14 14.58
N LYS A 123 5.41 -5.89 13.32
CA LYS A 123 6.33 -5.39 12.28
C LYS A 123 6.86 -3.99 12.58
N GLY A 124 6.03 -3.11 13.14
CA GLY A 124 6.46 -1.76 13.55
C GLY A 124 7.42 -1.76 14.75
N HIS A 125 7.45 -2.83 15.54
CA HIS A 125 8.44 -3.00 16.61
C HIS A 125 9.80 -3.49 16.08
N THR A 126 9.82 -4.23 14.98
CA THR A 126 11.06 -4.72 14.37
C THR A 126 11.83 -3.63 13.63
N ASP A 127 11.15 -2.59 13.14
CA ASP A 127 11.74 -1.48 12.36
C ASP A 127 12.30 -0.34 13.23
N ASN A 128 11.84 -0.21 14.48
CA ASN A 128 12.32 0.80 15.45
C ASN A 128 13.45 0.29 16.37
N GLY A 129 14.01 -0.88 16.07
CA GLY A 129 14.98 -1.62 16.90
C GLY A 129 16.37 -1.79 16.30
N THR A 130 16.70 -1.10 15.20
CA THR A 130 18.05 -1.02 14.62
C THR A 130 18.43 0.42 14.33
#